data_AF-A0A425Y704-F1
#
_entry.id   AF-A0A425Y704-F1
#
_cell.length_a   1.000
_cell.length_b   1.000
_cell.length_c   1.000
_cell.angle_alpha   90.00
_cell.angle_beta   90.00
_cell.angle_gamma   90.00
#
_symmetry.space_group_name_H-M   'P 1'
#
loop_
_entity.id
_entity.type
_entity.pdbx_description
1 polymer ?
#
loop_
_entity_poly.entity_id
_entity_poly.type
_entity_poly.pdbx_seq_one_letter_code
_entity_poly.pdbx_strand_id
1 'polypeptide(L)'
;MSLELQEEFVQVRRVDLSALISEFRELKEKIEANTLDYQLDQLCGTSRMVSSPVVCKILGWSRSTFNRRLVDEFNPIPMTKDGRDWVMSREVFTKYYNETYNPQN
;
A
#
# COMPACT_ATOMS: atom_id res chain seq x y z
N MET A 1 -16.72 53.76 -6.81
CA MET A 1 -17.57 52.74 -6.15
C MET A 1 -17.69 51.57 -7.11
N SER A 2 -17.05 50.42 -6.95
CA SER A 2 -15.95 49.97 -6.07
C SER A 2 -15.42 48.69 -6.75
N LEU A 3 -14.13 48.66 -7.10
CA LEU A 3 -13.42 47.44 -7.56
C LEU A 3 -13.17 46.45 -6.41
N GLU A 4 -13.40 46.90 -5.18
CA GLU A 4 -13.16 46.16 -3.92
C GLU A 4 -14.02 44.90 -3.78
N LEU A 5 -15.21 44.84 -4.41
CA LEU A 5 -16.10 43.68 -4.34
C LEU A 5 -15.64 42.47 -5.17
N GLN A 6 -14.74 42.65 -6.14
CA GLN A 6 -14.23 41.52 -6.95
C GLN A 6 -13.02 40.83 -6.30
N GLU A 7 -12.20 41.52 -5.50
CA GLU A 7 -11.02 40.93 -4.88
C GLU A 7 -11.35 39.99 -3.71
N GLU A 8 -12.35 40.34 -2.88
CA GLU A 8 -12.81 39.47 -1.79
C GLU A 8 -13.37 38.14 -2.31
N PHE A 9 -14.13 38.16 -3.41
CA PHE A 9 -14.69 36.95 -4.02
C PHE A 9 -13.61 36.02 -4.62
N VAL A 10 -12.51 36.59 -5.12
CA VAL A 10 -11.37 35.83 -5.67
C VAL A 10 -10.50 35.25 -4.55
N GLN A 11 -10.32 35.97 -3.43
CA GLN A 11 -9.61 35.45 -2.25
C GLN A 11 -10.33 34.26 -1.62
N VAL A 12 -11.66 34.33 -1.44
CA VAL A 12 -12.45 33.22 -0.85
C VAL A 12 -12.28 31.92 -1.65
N ARG A 13 -12.34 31.98 -2.99
CA ARG A 13 -12.12 30.79 -3.84
C ARG A 13 -10.70 30.24 -3.75
N ARG A 14 -9.68 31.08 -3.55
CA ARG A 14 -8.28 30.65 -3.43
C ARG A 14 -8.02 29.93 -2.11
N VAL A 15 -8.61 30.40 -1.02
CA VAL A 15 -8.49 29.77 0.30
C VAL A 15 -9.16 28.39 0.28
N ASP A 16 -10.37 28.29 -0.26
CA ASP A 16 -11.09 27.02 -0.39
C ASP A 16 -10.35 26.00 -1.28
N LEU A 17 -9.77 26.45 -2.40
CA LEU A 17 -8.94 25.59 -3.25
C LEU A 17 -7.67 25.11 -2.55
N SER A 18 -7.03 25.96 -1.74
CA SER A 18 -5.81 25.58 -1.02
C SER A 18 -6.08 24.55 0.08
N ALA A 19 -7.18 24.68 0.81
CA ALA A 19 -7.63 23.71 1.80
C ALA A 19 -7.97 22.38 1.12
N LEU A 20 -8.71 22.41 0.01
CA LEU A 20 -9.03 21.22 -0.78
C LEU A 20 -7.77 20.53 -1.31
N ILE A 21 -6.76 21.27 -1.77
CA ILE A 21 -5.48 20.72 -2.23
C ILE A 21 -4.72 20.07 -1.07
N SER A 22 -4.76 20.66 0.13
CA SER A 22 -4.12 20.09 1.32
C SER A 22 -4.79 18.78 1.73
N GLU A 23 -6.12 18.76 1.81
CA GLU A 23 -6.88 17.55 2.12
C GLU A 23 -6.67 16.46 1.04
N PHE A 24 -6.61 16.85 -0.23
CA PHE A 24 -6.34 15.92 -1.32
C PHE A 24 -4.92 15.36 -1.28
N ARG A 25 -3.91 16.15 -0.85
CA ARG A 25 -2.55 15.66 -0.65
C ARG A 25 -2.47 14.69 0.52
N GLU A 26 -3.10 15.01 1.65
CA GLU A 26 -3.16 14.10 2.79
C GLU A 26 -3.88 12.79 2.45
N LEU A 27 -4.97 12.89 1.67
CA LEU A 27 -5.69 11.71 1.19
C LEU A 27 -4.83 10.91 0.20
N LYS A 28 -4.12 11.59 -0.70
CA LYS A 28 -3.20 10.96 -1.65
C LYS A 28 -2.06 10.26 -0.91
N GLU A 29 -1.43 10.90 0.07
CA GLU A 29 -0.38 10.31 0.90
C GLU A 29 -0.89 9.12 1.72
N LYS A 30 -2.13 9.20 2.24
CA LYS A 30 -2.80 8.07 2.91
C LYS A 30 -3.13 6.94 1.94
N ILE A 31 -3.53 7.23 0.71
CA ILE A 31 -3.80 6.22 -0.32
C ILE A 31 -2.49 5.58 -0.76
N GLU A 32 -1.47 6.38 -1.06
CA GLU A 32 -0.12 5.92 -1.40
C GLU A 32 0.42 5.04 -0.27
N ALA A 33 0.34 5.47 0.99
CA ALA A 33 0.72 4.66 2.16
C ALA A 33 -0.07 3.35 2.32
N ASN A 34 -1.30 3.30 1.80
CA ASN A 34 -2.16 2.13 1.80
C ASN A 34 -2.06 1.30 0.51
N THR A 35 -1.31 1.75 -0.51
CA THR A 35 -1.07 0.93 -1.70
C THR A 35 -0.03 -0.15 -1.37
N LEU A 36 -0.31 -1.38 -1.81
CA LEU A 36 0.59 -2.51 -1.65
C LEU A 36 2.00 -2.20 -2.18
N ASP A 37 2.08 -1.50 -3.31
CA ASP A 37 3.34 -1.14 -3.95
C ASP A 37 4.20 -0.20 -3.10
N TYR A 38 3.61 0.81 -2.48
CA TYR A 38 4.34 1.69 -1.57
C TYR A 38 4.83 0.93 -0.33
N GLN A 39 4.01 0.06 0.25
CA GLN A 39 4.42 -0.76 1.38
C GLN A 39 5.58 -1.69 1.01
N LEU A 40 5.58 -2.24 -0.20
CA LEU A 40 6.66 -3.07 -0.71
C LEU A 40 7.93 -2.25 -0.96
N ASP A 41 7.82 -1.03 -1.49
CA ASP A 41 8.97 -0.12 -1.67
C ASP A 41 9.63 0.21 -0.34
N GLN A 42 8.83 0.51 0.70
CA GLN A 42 9.33 0.84 2.04
C GLN A 42 9.97 -0.36 2.75
N LEU A 43 9.42 -1.57 2.57
CA LEU A 43 9.84 -2.75 3.33
C LEU A 43 10.91 -3.59 2.60
N CYS A 44 10.93 -3.57 1.28
CA CYS A 44 11.89 -4.32 0.47
C CYS A 44 13.04 -3.44 -0.06
N GLY A 45 12.89 -2.11 -0.06
CA GLY A 45 13.87 -1.19 -0.63
C GLY A 45 14.13 -1.51 -2.10
N THR A 46 15.41 -1.68 -2.48
CA THR A 46 15.80 -2.05 -3.85
C THR A 46 15.67 -3.55 -4.14
N SER A 47 15.31 -4.37 -3.15
CA SER A 47 15.15 -5.81 -3.33
C SER A 47 13.91 -6.13 -4.14
N ARG A 48 14.05 -7.00 -5.16
CA ARG A 48 12.90 -7.57 -5.89
C ARG A 48 12.26 -8.75 -5.16
N MET A 49 12.83 -9.16 -4.04
CA MET A 49 12.38 -10.30 -3.23
C MET A 49 11.66 -9.82 -1.97
N VAL A 50 10.53 -10.44 -1.69
CA VAL A 50 9.69 -10.24 -0.50
C VAL A 50 9.98 -11.39 0.46
N SER A 51 10.46 -11.06 1.65
CA SER A 51 10.79 -12.05 2.69
C SER A 51 9.61 -12.34 3.62
N SER A 52 9.68 -13.43 4.38
CA SER A 52 8.59 -13.82 5.28
C SER A 52 8.25 -12.77 6.35
N PRO A 53 9.19 -12.00 6.92
CA PRO A 53 8.86 -10.90 7.83
C PRO A 53 8.06 -9.79 7.14
N VAL A 54 8.37 -9.48 5.87
CA VAL A 54 7.65 -8.47 5.08
C VAL A 54 6.22 -8.91 4.83
N VAL A 55 6.02 -10.15 4.41
CA VAL A 55 4.67 -10.75 4.25
C VAL A 55 3.87 -10.63 5.54
N CYS A 56 4.45 -11.05 6.68
CA CYS A 56 3.78 -10.97 7.98
C CYS A 56 3.39 -9.54 8.33
N LYS A 57 4.24 -8.56 8.03
CA LYS A 57 3.98 -7.15 8.32
C LYS A 57 2.87 -6.57 7.44
N ILE A 58 2.88 -6.85 6.14
CA ILE A 58 1.88 -6.37 5.19
C ILE A 58 0.52 -7.01 5.47
N LEU A 59 0.48 -8.32 5.69
CA LEU A 59 -0.77 -9.06 5.90
C LEU A 59 -1.26 -9.06 7.36
N GLY A 60 -0.51 -8.45 8.28
CA GLY A 60 -0.81 -8.48 9.72
C GLY A 60 -0.79 -9.90 10.32
N TRP A 61 -0.01 -10.82 9.74
CA TRP A 61 0.04 -12.21 10.17
C TRP A 61 1.05 -12.42 11.30
N SER A 62 0.67 -13.26 12.25
CA SER A 62 1.62 -13.85 13.19
C SER A 62 2.51 -14.89 12.50
N ARG A 63 3.65 -15.24 13.12
CA ARG A 63 4.54 -16.28 12.59
C ARG A 63 3.85 -17.65 12.48
N SER A 64 2.95 -17.98 13.41
CA SER A 64 2.19 -19.22 13.36
C SER A 64 1.18 -19.22 12.21
N THR A 65 0.49 -18.10 11.97
CA THR A 65 -0.39 -17.93 10.80
C THR A 65 0.38 -18.12 9.50
N PHE A 66 1.55 -17.49 9.38
CA PHE A 66 2.42 -17.65 8.22
C PHE A 66 2.84 -19.11 7.98
N ASN A 67 3.31 -19.80 9.03
CA ASN A 67 3.71 -21.20 8.91
C ASN A 67 2.54 -22.11 8.50
N ARG A 68 1.32 -21.84 9.00
CA ARG A 68 0.12 -22.56 8.58
C ARG A 68 -0.18 -22.32 7.10
N ARG A 69 -0.02 -21.08 6.61
CA ARG A 69 -0.24 -20.74 5.20
C ARG A 69 0.81 -21.30 4.26
N LEU A 70 2.02 -21.64 4.72
CA LEU A 70 3.02 -22.34 3.91
C LEU A 70 2.62 -23.77 3.55
N VAL A 71 1.84 -24.42 4.41
CA VAL A 71 1.46 -25.85 4.27
C VAL A 71 -0.02 -26.04 3.97
N ASP A 72 -0.73 -24.96 3.64
CA ASP A 72 -2.15 -24.98 3.31
C ASP A 72 -2.37 -25.69 1.97
N GLU A 73 -3.23 -26.71 1.93
CA GLU A 73 -3.48 -27.50 0.71
C GLU A 73 -4.37 -26.77 -0.30
N PHE A 74 -5.17 -25.80 0.15
CA PHE A 74 -6.17 -25.14 -0.69
C PHE A 74 -5.68 -23.81 -1.26
N ASN A 75 -4.90 -23.06 -0.47
CA ASN A 75 -4.34 -21.79 -0.91
C ASN A 75 -3.01 -21.50 -0.18
N PRO A 76 -1.93 -22.22 -0.52
CA PRO A 76 -0.62 -22.00 0.08
C PRO A 76 -0.06 -20.66 -0.36
N ILE A 77 0.67 -20.01 0.54
CA ILE A 77 1.46 -18.84 0.15
C ILE A 77 2.66 -19.29 -0.71
N PRO A 78 2.83 -18.76 -1.94
CA PRO A 78 3.82 -19.26 -2.90
C PRO A 78 5.23 -18.74 -2.62
N MET A 79 5.86 -19.23 -1.55
CA MET A 79 7.24 -18.89 -1.18
C MET A 79 8.19 -20.07 -1.31
N THR A 80 9.45 -19.78 -1.62
CA THR A 80 10.54 -20.76 -1.62
C THR A 80 11.51 -20.48 -0.49
N LYS A 81 12.18 -21.52 0.00
CA LYS A 81 13.17 -21.37 1.07
C LYS A 81 14.50 -20.92 0.48
N ASP A 82 15.02 -19.78 0.95
CA ASP A 82 16.33 -19.25 0.60
C ASP A 82 17.16 -19.06 1.88
N GLY A 83 18.17 -19.91 2.05
CA GLY A 83 18.96 -20.02 3.27
C GLY A 83 18.08 -20.31 4.50
N ARG A 84 17.98 -19.32 5.40
CA ARG A 84 17.23 -19.41 6.66
C ARG A 84 15.82 -18.83 6.59
N ASP A 85 15.45 -18.19 5.48
CA ASP A 85 14.16 -17.51 5.34
C ASP A 85 13.35 -18.05 4.16
N TRP A 86 12.09 -17.64 4.09
CA TRP A 86 11.21 -17.85 2.96
C TRP A 86 11.10 -16.56 2.16
N VAL A 87 11.24 -16.67 0.84
CA VAL A 87 11.23 -15.54 -0.08
C VAL A 87 10.32 -15.83 -1.28
N MET A 88 9.79 -14.77 -1.88
CA MET A 88 9.14 -14.82 -3.19
C MET A 88 9.44 -13.53 -3.96
N SER A 89 9.19 -13.48 -5.27
CA SER A 89 9.31 -12.22 -5.99
C SER A 89 8.16 -11.27 -5.64
N ARG A 90 8.40 -9.97 -5.79
CA ARG A 90 7.37 -8.94 -5.64
C ARG A 90 6.14 -9.22 -6.51
N GLU A 91 6.35 -9.59 -7.77
CA GLU A 91 5.27 -9.90 -8.72
C GLU A 91 4.39 -11.05 -8.24
N VAL A 92 5.01 -12.11 -7.71
CA VAL A 92 4.29 -13.27 -7.16
C VAL A 92 3.49 -12.85 -5.93
N PHE A 93 4.06 -12.03 -5.04
CA PHE A 93 3.35 -11.53 -3.87
C PHE A 93 2.16 -10.65 -4.23
N THR A 94 2.35 -9.71 -5.16
CA THR A 94 1.28 -8.81 -5.63
C THR A 94 0.15 -9.59 -6.26
N LYS A 95 0.46 -10.60 -7.09
CA LYS A 95 -0.55 -11.49 -7.67
C LYS A 95 -1.32 -12.24 -6.59
N TYR A 96 -0.63 -12.91 -5.67
CA TYR A 96 -1.24 -13.65 -4.57
C TYR A 96 -2.13 -12.74 -3.69
N TYR A 97 -1.66 -11.53 -3.38
CA TYR A 97 -2.42 -10.54 -2.60
C TYR A 97 -3.72 -10.15 -3.31
N ASN A 98 -3.65 -9.84 -4.61
CA ASN A 98 -4.82 -9.43 -5.37
C ASN A 98 -5.84 -10.57 -5.52
N GLU A 99 -5.39 -11.79 -5.81
CA GLU A 99 -6.27 -12.96 -5.92
C GLU A 99 -6.95 -13.30 -4.58
N THR A 100 -6.25 -13.11 -3.45
CA THR A 100 -6.78 -13.46 -2.12
C THR A 100 -7.67 -12.37 -1.51
N TYR A 101 -7.37 -11.09 -1.78
CA TYR A 101 -7.97 -9.95 -1.06
C TYR A 101 -8.69 -8.94 -1.96
N ASN A 102 -8.49 -8.97 -3.28
CA ASN A 102 -9.17 -8.12 -4.26
C ASN A 102 -9.79 -8.94 -5.42
N PRO A 103 -10.76 -9.85 -5.17
CA PRO A 103 -11.30 -10.77 -6.18
C PRO A 103 -12.21 -10.14 -7.25
N GLN A 104 -12.25 -8.80 -7.39
CA GLN A 104 -13.13 -8.08 -8.32
C GLN A 104 -12.43 -7.45 -9.54
N ASN A 105 -11.15 -7.78 -9.80
CA ASN A 105 -10.44 -7.40 -11.03
C ASN A 105 -10.26 -8.59 -11.97
#